data_AF-A0AAV5TDV6-F1
#
_entry.id   AF-A0AAV5TDV6-F1
#
_cell.length_a   1.000
_cell.length_b   1.000
_cell.length_c   1.000
_cell.angle_alpha   90.00
_cell.angle_beta   90.00
_cell.angle_gamma   90.00
#
_symmetry.space_group_name_H-M   'P 1'
#
loop_
_entity.id
_entity.type
_entity.pdbx_description
1 polymer ?
#
loop_
_entity_poly.entity_id
_entity_poly.type
_entity_poly.pdbx_seq_one_letter_code
_entity_poly.pdbx_strand_id
1 'polypeptide(L)'
;YTALFIFCDGDAKEPATIVLRDAFSSKYNLTINEGWIVMEYWPNGSFSLRPFLVLVFTDILLLVSFTSAASLSIMTFYHIHANTMVSDNYRKTQRTVLIALCAQTVVPIICVYTPYVTTLNSPFIGVKSIISPEMCASFISSFPLWDAVVIILLMKDYRNGAMSLVFGASKKKSLAISQMFSATTVAPT
;
A
#
# COMPACT_ATOMS: atom_id res chain seq x y z
N TYR A 1 -10.55 -4.16 10.64
CA TYR A 1 -10.84 -5.57 10.30
C TYR A 1 -12.17 -6.06 10.87
N THR A 2 -12.44 -5.94 12.16
CA THR A 2 -13.69 -6.45 12.78
C THR A 2 -14.97 -5.79 12.23
N ALA A 3 -14.96 -4.47 12.00
CA ALA A 3 -16.10 -3.76 11.41
C ALA A 3 -16.36 -4.21 9.97
N LEU A 4 -15.32 -4.32 9.13
CA LEU A 4 -15.45 -4.90 7.80
C LEU A 4 -16.01 -6.31 7.90
N PHE A 5 -15.43 -7.22 8.69
CA PHE A 5 -15.92 -8.59 8.84
C PHE A 5 -17.42 -8.68 9.19
N ILE A 6 -17.90 -7.88 10.16
CA ILE A 6 -19.32 -7.86 10.57
C ILE A 6 -20.23 -7.35 9.43
N PHE A 7 -19.81 -6.31 8.72
CA PHE A 7 -20.61 -5.72 7.63
C PHE A 7 -20.44 -6.44 6.28
N CYS A 8 -19.48 -7.35 6.16
CA CYS A 8 -18.97 -7.89 4.88
C CYS A 8 -18.91 -9.42 4.82
N ASP A 9 -19.71 -10.10 5.62
CA ASP A 9 -19.68 -11.57 5.79
C ASP A 9 -19.95 -12.35 4.48
N GLY A 10 -20.61 -11.72 3.49
CA GLY A 10 -20.80 -12.30 2.15
C GLY A 10 -21.56 -13.63 2.19
N ASP A 11 -22.67 -13.67 2.93
CA ASP A 11 -23.46 -14.89 3.15
C ASP A 11 -23.78 -15.57 1.80
N ALA A 12 -23.63 -16.89 1.75
CA ALA A 12 -23.85 -17.71 0.57
C ALA A 12 -25.29 -17.59 0.02
N LYS A 13 -26.24 -17.11 0.84
CA LYS A 13 -27.64 -16.87 0.47
C LYS A 13 -27.90 -15.46 -0.06
N GLU A 14 -26.92 -14.57 -0.07
CA GLU A 14 -27.10 -13.20 -0.55
C GLU A 14 -27.32 -13.19 -2.07
N PRO A 15 -28.36 -12.49 -2.59
CA PRO A 15 -28.69 -12.49 -4.03
C PRO A 15 -27.51 -12.08 -4.92
N ALA A 16 -26.76 -11.06 -4.49
CA ALA A 16 -25.57 -10.56 -5.16
C ALA A 16 -24.49 -11.64 -5.33
N THR A 17 -24.28 -12.43 -4.28
CA THR A 17 -23.32 -13.53 -4.23
C THR A 17 -23.73 -14.64 -5.18
N ILE A 18 -25.02 -14.96 -5.27
CA ILE A 18 -25.55 -16.00 -6.18
C ILE A 18 -25.36 -15.59 -7.64
N VAL A 19 -25.78 -14.37 -8.02
CA VAL A 19 -25.66 -13.86 -9.40
C VAL A 19 -24.21 -13.84 -9.85
N LEU A 20 -23.29 -13.39 -8.99
CA LEU A 20 -21.87 -13.36 -9.33
C LEU A 20 -21.28 -14.77 -9.44
N ARG A 21 -21.69 -15.72 -8.58
CA ARG A 21 -21.25 -17.12 -8.66
C ARG A 21 -21.66 -17.76 -9.98
N ASP A 22 -22.88 -17.52 -10.44
CA ASP A 22 -23.35 -18.03 -11.73
C ASP A 22 -22.57 -17.38 -12.89
N ALA A 23 -22.33 -16.07 -12.83
CA ALA A 23 -21.53 -15.36 -13.82
C ALA A 23 -20.07 -15.85 -13.85
N PHE A 24 -19.48 -16.10 -12.68
CA PHE A 24 -18.11 -16.58 -12.53
C PHE A 24 -17.96 -18.03 -13.00
N SER A 25 -18.91 -18.90 -12.62
CA SER A 25 -18.98 -20.28 -13.07
C SER A 25 -19.09 -20.37 -14.59
N SER A 26 -19.94 -19.52 -15.20
CA SER A 26 -20.07 -19.42 -16.65
C SER A 26 -18.79 -18.95 -17.35
N LYS A 27 -18.06 -17.99 -16.76
CA LYS A 27 -16.87 -17.39 -17.36
C LYS A 27 -15.60 -18.23 -17.19
N TYR A 28 -15.44 -18.92 -16.07
CA TYR A 28 -14.19 -19.60 -15.69
C TYR A 28 -14.35 -21.11 -15.46
N ASN A 29 -15.56 -21.68 -15.55
CA ASN A 29 -15.86 -23.08 -15.23
C ASN A 29 -15.42 -23.49 -13.81
N LEU A 30 -15.46 -22.56 -12.86
CA LEU A 30 -15.07 -22.77 -11.46
C LEU A 30 -16.23 -22.42 -10.52
N THR A 31 -16.49 -23.28 -9.54
CA THR A 31 -17.50 -23.06 -8.50
C THR A 31 -16.86 -22.44 -7.25
N ILE A 32 -17.19 -21.18 -6.97
CA ILE A 32 -16.73 -20.49 -5.75
C ILE A 32 -17.77 -20.69 -4.65
N ASN A 33 -17.44 -21.48 -3.63
CA ASN A 33 -18.33 -21.75 -2.49
C ASN A 33 -18.19 -20.73 -1.35
N GLU A 34 -17.07 -20.01 -1.30
CA GLU A 34 -16.77 -18.98 -0.29
C GLU A 34 -15.97 -17.84 -0.95
N GLY A 35 -16.31 -16.59 -0.66
CA GLY A 35 -15.66 -15.44 -1.28
C GLY A 35 -16.14 -14.11 -0.69
N TRP A 36 -15.25 -13.12 -0.66
CA TRP A 36 -15.49 -11.83 -0.03
C TRP A 36 -16.31 -10.91 -0.96
N ILE A 37 -17.41 -10.40 -0.40
CA ILE A 37 -18.34 -9.33 -0.81
C ILE A 37 -18.53 -9.08 -2.31
N VAL A 38 -19.79 -9.20 -2.73
CA VAL A 38 -20.33 -8.49 -3.89
C VAL A 38 -21.01 -7.20 -3.41
N MET A 39 -20.48 -6.04 -3.80
CA MET A 39 -21.08 -4.74 -3.47
C MET A 39 -22.24 -4.44 -4.43
N GLU A 40 -23.39 -5.06 -4.20
CA GLU A 40 -24.62 -4.74 -4.96
C GLU A 40 -25.44 -3.67 -4.22
N TYR A 41 -25.45 -2.44 -4.73
CA TYR A 41 -26.15 -1.33 -4.09
C TYR A 41 -27.67 -1.31 -4.34
N TRP A 42 -28.16 -2.01 -5.38
CA TRP A 42 -29.59 -2.09 -5.75
C TRP A 42 -30.06 -3.52 -6.02
N PRO A 43 -30.00 -4.46 -5.05
CA PRO A 43 -30.59 -5.78 -5.24
C PRO A 43 -32.09 -5.65 -5.52
N ASN A 44 -32.52 -6.26 -6.62
CA ASN A 44 -33.91 -6.24 -7.10
C ASN A 44 -34.50 -4.83 -7.30
N GLY A 45 -33.66 -3.82 -7.57
CA GLY A 45 -34.08 -2.44 -7.79
C GLY A 45 -34.33 -1.63 -6.51
N SER A 46 -34.13 -2.22 -5.32
CA SER A 46 -34.24 -1.55 -4.03
C SER A 46 -32.87 -1.19 -3.46
N PHE A 47 -32.72 0.02 -2.94
CA PHE A 47 -31.43 0.49 -2.41
C PHE A 47 -31.04 -0.27 -1.13
N SER A 48 -29.84 -0.83 -1.12
CA SER A 48 -29.28 -1.57 0.01
C SER A 48 -28.35 -0.72 0.87
N LEU A 49 -28.77 -0.48 2.11
CA LEU A 49 -28.05 0.36 3.05
C LEU A 49 -26.72 -0.24 3.51
N ARG A 50 -26.63 -1.57 3.63
CA ARG A 50 -25.43 -2.27 4.13
C ARG A 50 -24.18 -2.02 3.27
N PRO A 51 -24.15 -2.33 1.95
CA PRO A 51 -22.99 -2.06 1.10
C PRO A 51 -22.68 -0.57 0.99
N PHE A 52 -23.70 0.29 1.04
CA PHE A 52 -23.51 1.74 1.06
C PHE A 52 -22.78 2.21 2.33
N LEU A 53 -23.13 1.69 3.51
CA LEU A 53 -22.42 2.03 4.75
C LEU A 53 -20.96 1.56 4.74
N VAL A 54 -20.68 0.39 4.15
CA VAL A 54 -19.30 -0.09 4.00
C VAL A 54 -18.50 0.82 3.05
N LEU A 55 -19.11 1.28 1.96
CA LEU A 55 -18.51 2.26 1.04
C LEU A 55 -18.14 3.54 1.80
N VAL A 56 -19.11 4.18 2.47
CA VAL A 56 -18.89 5.43 3.21
C VAL A 56 -17.83 5.26 4.30
N PHE A 57 -17.87 4.16 5.05
CA PHE A 57 -16.88 3.86 6.07
C PHE A 57 -15.47 3.74 5.48
N THR A 58 -15.33 3.05 4.35
CA THR A 58 -14.04 2.83 3.70
C THR A 58 -13.50 4.12 3.06
N ASP A 59 -14.38 4.97 2.52
CA ASP A 59 -14.01 6.29 2.01
C ASP A 59 -13.52 7.23 3.12
N ILE A 60 -14.17 7.21 4.29
CA ILE A 60 -13.71 7.96 5.48
C ILE A 60 -12.32 7.47 5.92
N LEU A 61 -12.11 6.16 5.99
CA LEU A 61 -10.79 5.61 6.34
C LEU A 61 -9.70 6.06 5.37
N LEU A 62 -10.00 6.07 4.06
CA LEU A 62 -9.08 6.51 3.02
C LEU A 62 -8.73 8.00 3.19
N LEU A 63 -9.73 8.85 3.41
CA LEU A 63 -9.55 10.29 3.65
C LEU A 63 -8.71 10.57 4.90
N VAL A 64 -8.98 9.88 6.01
CA VAL A 64 -8.21 10.02 7.26
C VAL A 64 -6.75 9.59 7.07
N SER A 65 -6.53 8.47 6.38
CA SER A 65 -5.18 7.99 6.07
C SER A 65 -4.41 8.98 5.20
N PHE A 66 -5.05 9.53 4.17
CA PHE A 66 -4.41 10.48 3.26
C PHE A 66 -4.08 11.81 3.96
N THR A 67 -5.03 12.36 4.73
CA THR A 67 -4.85 13.62 5.45
C THR A 67 -3.79 13.53 6.54
N SER A 68 -3.71 12.41 7.27
CA SER A 68 -2.65 12.18 8.26
C SER A 68 -1.26 12.10 7.60
N ALA A 69 -1.13 11.37 6.49
CA ALA A 69 0.13 11.28 5.73
C ALA A 69 0.57 12.66 5.21
N ALA A 70 -0.36 13.43 4.63
CA ALA A 70 -0.08 14.79 4.16
C ALA A 70 0.34 15.71 5.30
N SER A 71 -0.38 15.68 6.42
CA SER A 71 -0.09 16.52 7.60
C SER A 71 1.29 16.22 8.17
N LEU A 72 1.64 14.94 8.33
CA LEU A 72 2.93 14.53 8.83
C LEU A 72 4.07 14.90 7.88
N SER A 73 3.85 14.77 6.56
CA SER A 73 4.80 15.18 5.53
C SER A 73 5.07 16.69 5.59
N ILE A 74 4.02 17.51 5.69
CA ILE A 74 4.13 18.97 5.79
C ILE A 74 4.85 19.37 7.09
N MET A 75 4.48 18.79 8.22
CA MET A 75 5.10 19.07 9.51
C MET A 75 6.60 18.73 9.50
N THR A 76 6.96 17.61 8.88
CA THR A 76 8.36 17.18 8.73
C THR A 76 9.14 18.16 7.86
N PHE A 77 8.57 18.61 6.74
CA PHE A 77 9.21 19.61 5.87
C PHE A 77 9.42 20.94 6.61
N TYR A 78 8.41 21.39 7.34
CA TYR A 78 8.49 22.61 8.14
C TYR A 78 9.58 22.52 9.21
N HIS A 79 9.64 21.41 9.96
CA HIS A 79 10.62 21.21 11.02
C HIS A 79 12.06 21.17 10.48
N ILE A 80 12.29 20.54 9.32
CA ILE A 80 13.60 20.51 8.64
C ILE A 80 14.04 21.92 8.26
N HIS A 81 13.12 22.74 7.75
CA HIS A 81 13.43 24.09 7.30
C HIS A 81 13.66 25.06 8.47
N ALA A 82 12.81 25.00 9.50
CA ALA A 82 12.83 25.91 10.63
C ALA A 82 14.06 25.73 11.56
N ASN A 83 14.56 24.51 11.73
CA ASN A 83 15.66 24.25 12.67
C ASN A 83 17.03 24.40 12.02
N THR A 84 17.59 25.61 12.05
CA THR A 84 18.92 25.94 11.51
C THR A 84 20.09 25.34 12.29
N MET A 85 19.86 24.83 13.51
CA MET A 85 20.89 24.23 14.38
C MET A 85 21.24 22.77 14.03
N VAL A 86 20.63 22.22 12.97
CA VAL A 86 20.75 20.80 12.63
C VAL A 86 21.83 20.59 11.58
N SER A 87 22.67 19.56 11.76
CA SER A 87 23.76 19.25 10.83
C SER A 87 23.26 19.01 9.39
N ASP A 88 24.05 19.45 8.40
CA ASP A 88 23.72 19.30 6.98
C ASP A 88 23.52 17.84 6.56
N ASN A 89 24.27 16.91 7.16
CA ASN A 89 24.14 15.48 6.89
C ASN A 89 22.78 14.95 7.34
N TYR A 90 22.30 15.36 8.52
CA TYR A 90 21.00 14.96 9.03
C TYR A 90 19.86 15.54 8.16
N ARG A 91 19.97 16.81 7.73
CA ARG A 91 19.01 17.45 6.81
C ARG A 91 18.92 16.69 5.47
N LYS A 92 20.06 16.27 4.90
CA LYS A 92 20.10 15.48 3.65
C LYS A 92 19.41 14.12 3.81
N THR A 93 19.66 13.42 4.92
CA THR A 93 19.01 12.13 5.21
C THR A 93 17.51 12.29 5.38
N GLN A 94 17.06 13.24 6.21
CA GLN A 94 15.63 13.48 6.41
C GLN A 94 14.91 13.87 5.12
N ARG A 95 15.52 14.71 4.28
CA ARG A 95 14.95 15.06 2.96
C ARG A 95 14.82 13.83 2.05
N THR A 96 15.78 12.91 2.08
CA THR A 96 15.72 11.67 1.29
C THR A 96 14.60 10.76 1.78
N VAL A 97 14.45 10.61 3.09
CA VAL A 97 13.35 9.85 3.70
C VAL A 97 12.00 10.47 3.36
N LEU A 98 11.88 11.80 3.42
CA LEU A 98 10.66 12.51 3.04
C LEU A 98 10.29 12.30 1.57
N ILE A 99 11.27 12.41 0.65
CA ILE A 99 11.04 12.13 -0.77
C ILE A 99 10.62 10.67 -0.97
N ALA A 100 11.22 9.73 -0.26
CA ALA A 100 10.84 8.32 -0.31
C ALA A 100 9.39 8.11 0.16
N LEU A 101 9.00 8.72 1.28
CA LEU A 101 7.62 8.69 1.77
C LEU A 101 6.63 9.30 0.76
N CYS A 102 6.96 10.45 0.16
CA CYS A 102 6.13 11.05 -0.88
C CYS A 102 6.01 10.17 -2.13
N ALA A 103 7.06 9.43 -2.51
CA ALA A 103 6.99 8.50 -3.61
C ALA A 103 6.18 7.24 -3.25
N GLN A 104 6.33 6.75 -2.02
CA GLN A 104 5.57 5.61 -1.51
C GLN A 104 4.08 5.93 -1.44
N THR A 105 3.66 7.16 -1.11
CA THR A 105 2.23 7.52 -1.09
C THR A 105 1.60 7.52 -2.48
N VAL A 106 2.37 7.69 -3.56
CA VAL A 106 1.87 7.58 -4.94
C VAL A 106 1.50 6.13 -5.30
N VAL A 107 2.22 5.14 -4.75
CA VAL A 107 1.98 3.72 -5.04
C VAL A 107 0.56 3.26 -4.66
N PRO A 108 0.05 3.42 -3.42
CA PRO A 108 -1.30 3.04 -3.06
C PRO A 108 -2.35 3.94 -3.74
N ILE A 109 -2.03 5.19 -4.09
CA ILE A 109 -2.95 6.04 -4.88
C ILE A 109 -3.26 5.39 -6.23
N ILE A 110 -2.23 4.87 -6.91
CA ILE A 110 -2.38 4.24 -8.22
C ILE A 110 -2.90 2.80 -8.08
N CYS A 111 -2.30 1.99 -7.22
CA CYS A 111 -2.56 0.55 -7.14
C CYS A 111 -3.80 0.19 -6.32
N VAL A 112 -4.26 1.07 -5.44
CA VAL A 112 -5.37 0.79 -4.53
C VAL A 112 -6.48 1.81 -4.69
N TYR A 113 -6.19 3.10 -4.54
CA TYR A 113 -7.26 4.12 -4.47
C TYR A 113 -7.94 4.35 -5.81
N THR A 114 -7.19 4.42 -6.91
CA THR A 114 -7.75 4.58 -8.25
C THR A 114 -8.67 3.41 -8.63
N PRO A 115 -8.24 2.13 -8.57
CA PRO A 115 -9.13 1.00 -8.88
C PRO A 115 -10.31 0.89 -7.91
N TYR A 116 -10.10 1.19 -6.62
CA TYR A 116 -11.17 1.20 -5.62
C TYR A 116 -12.24 2.26 -5.93
N VAL A 117 -11.85 3.53 -6.11
CA VAL A 117 -12.79 4.64 -6.36
C VAL A 117 -13.52 4.40 -7.69
N THR A 118 -12.81 4.02 -8.74
CA THR A 118 -13.41 3.79 -10.07
C THR A 118 -14.35 2.59 -10.12
N THR A 119 -14.14 1.56 -9.31
CA THR A 119 -15.02 0.37 -9.31
C THR A 119 -16.23 0.59 -8.42
N LEU A 120 -16.02 1.04 -7.18
CA LEU A 120 -17.09 1.09 -6.19
C LEU A 120 -17.98 2.34 -6.28
N ASN A 121 -17.45 3.47 -6.77
CA ASN A 121 -18.27 4.67 -6.98
C ASN A 121 -18.94 4.71 -8.36
N SER A 122 -18.50 3.89 -9.33
CA SER A 122 -19.10 3.82 -10.67
C SER A 122 -20.64 3.67 -10.70
N PRO A 123 -21.27 2.80 -9.87
CA PRO A 123 -22.74 2.68 -9.88
C PRO A 123 -23.46 3.95 -9.43
N PHE A 124 -22.83 4.82 -8.64
CA PHE A 124 -23.42 6.09 -8.19
C PHE A 124 -23.21 7.23 -9.18
N ILE A 125 -22.11 7.20 -9.95
CA ILE A 125 -21.78 8.24 -10.93
C ILE A 125 -22.42 7.93 -12.29
N GLY A 126 -22.98 6.73 -12.48
CA GLY A 126 -23.65 6.31 -13.72
C GLY A 126 -22.67 6.06 -14.88
N VAL A 127 -21.38 5.93 -14.58
CA VAL A 127 -20.31 5.71 -15.58
C VAL A 127 -19.94 4.24 -15.55
N LYS A 128 -19.80 3.61 -16.72
CA LYS A 128 -19.27 2.25 -16.80
C LYS A 128 -17.85 2.23 -16.24
N SER A 129 -17.56 1.35 -15.29
CA SER A 129 -16.22 1.28 -14.68
C SER A 129 -15.15 1.10 -15.76
N ILE A 130 -14.17 1.99 -15.74
CA ILE A 130 -13.08 2.05 -16.73
C ILE A 130 -12.10 0.90 -16.51
N ILE A 131 -11.95 0.45 -15.25
CA ILE A 131 -11.04 -0.61 -14.86
C ILE A 131 -11.87 -1.87 -14.57
N SER A 132 -11.50 -2.99 -15.19
CA SER A 132 -12.21 -4.25 -14.93
C SER A 132 -11.93 -4.76 -13.52
N PRO A 133 -12.87 -5.48 -12.88
CA PRO A 133 -12.68 -6.03 -11.54
C PRO A 133 -11.42 -6.91 -11.41
N GLU A 134 -11.05 -7.64 -12.46
CA GLU A 134 -9.85 -8.48 -12.48
C GLU A 134 -8.56 -7.65 -12.47
N MET A 135 -8.56 -6.52 -13.19
CA MET A 135 -7.46 -5.57 -13.18
C MET A 135 -7.34 -4.89 -11.82
N CYS A 136 -8.47 -4.51 -11.20
CA CYS A 136 -8.50 -3.98 -9.84
C CYS A 136 -7.89 -4.95 -8.83
N ALA A 137 -8.29 -6.22 -8.87
CA ALA A 137 -7.72 -7.26 -8.00
C ALA A 137 -6.20 -7.43 -8.23
N SER A 138 -5.76 -7.37 -9.49
CA SER A 138 -4.33 -7.45 -9.84
C SER A 138 -3.54 -6.27 -9.28
N PHE A 139 -4.00 -5.04 -9.49
CA PHE A 139 -3.36 -3.83 -8.95
C PHE A 139 -3.26 -3.88 -7.43
N ILE A 140 -4.36 -4.22 -6.74
CA ILE A 140 -4.39 -4.34 -5.28
C ILE A 140 -3.41 -5.44 -4.84
N SER A 141 -3.44 -6.64 -5.43
CA SER A 141 -2.53 -7.72 -5.03
C SER A 141 -1.04 -7.36 -5.20
N SER A 142 -0.72 -6.52 -6.19
CA SER A 142 0.66 -6.11 -6.48
C SER A 142 1.14 -4.91 -5.65
N PHE A 143 0.27 -4.23 -4.89
CA PHE A 143 0.63 -3.03 -4.12
C PHE A 143 1.86 -3.25 -3.20
N PRO A 144 1.97 -4.37 -2.45
CA PRO A 144 3.09 -4.55 -1.53
C PRO A 144 4.43 -4.68 -2.27
N LEU A 145 4.39 -5.30 -3.46
CA LEU A 145 5.56 -5.45 -4.30
C LEU A 145 6.07 -4.09 -4.79
N TRP A 146 5.18 -3.24 -5.30
CA TRP A 146 5.55 -1.91 -5.77
C TRP A 146 6.04 -0.99 -4.65
N ASP A 147 5.42 -1.05 -3.47
CA ASP A 147 5.86 -0.28 -2.31
C ASP A 147 7.29 -0.66 -1.88
N ALA A 148 7.57 -1.97 -1.84
CA ALA A 148 8.91 -2.49 -1.58
C ALA A 148 9.94 -2.07 -2.63
N VAL A 149 9.57 -2.07 -3.92
CA VAL A 149 10.46 -1.62 -5.00
C VAL A 149 10.80 -0.14 -4.86
N VAL A 150 9.81 0.72 -4.57
CA VAL A 150 10.03 2.17 -4.41
C VAL A 150 10.97 2.46 -3.25
N ILE A 151 10.77 1.86 -2.08
CA ILE A 151 11.63 2.11 -0.92
C ILE A 151 13.07 1.63 -1.15
N ILE A 152 13.22 0.44 -1.75
CA ILE A 152 14.53 -0.12 -2.08
C ILE A 152 15.24 0.79 -3.07
N LEU A 153 14.57 1.26 -4.12
CA LEU A 153 15.18 2.11 -5.14
C LEU A 153 15.52 3.51 -4.63
N LEU A 154 14.71 4.12 -3.76
CA LEU A 154 14.92 5.50 -3.33
C LEU A 154 15.90 5.63 -2.16
N MET A 155 15.88 4.72 -1.20
CA MET A 155 16.76 4.80 -0.02
C MET A 155 18.11 4.12 -0.25
N LYS A 156 19.20 4.89 -0.15
CA LYS A 156 20.59 4.40 -0.33
C LYS A 156 20.92 3.22 0.59
N ASP A 157 20.49 3.28 1.85
CA ASP A 157 20.79 2.24 2.84
C ASP A 157 20.09 0.92 2.48
N TYR A 158 18.85 1.01 1.96
CA TYR A 158 18.11 -0.16 1.46
C TYR A 158 18.75 -0.73 0.19
N ARG A 159 19.20 0.11 -0.77
CA ARG A 159 19.96 -0.37 -1.94
C ARG A 159 21.22 -1.12 -1.52
N ASN A 160 21.98 -0.56 -0.60
CA ASN A 160 23.22 -1.16 -0.12
C ASN A 160 22.96 -2.48 0.61
N GLY A 161 21.89 -2.57 1.40
CA GLY A 161 21.44 -3.79 2.05
C GLY A 161 21.00 -4.86 1.04
N ALA A 162 20.16 -4.49 0.07
CA ALA A 162 19.70 -5.38 -1.00
C ALA A 162 20.87 -5.90 -1.84
N MET A 163 21.80 -5.03 -2.25
CA MET A 163 23.01 -5.43 -2.95
C MET A 163 23.88 -6.37 -2.11
N SER A 164 23.98 -6.13 -0.80
CA SER A 164 24.72 -7.03 0.10
C SER A 164 24.05 -8.39 0.28
N LEU A 165 22.72 -8.47 0.23
CA LEU A 165 21.98 -9.73 0.30
C LEU A 165 22.05 -10.50 -1.02
N VAL A 166 21.95 -9.81 -2.16
CA VAL A 166 21.92 -10.41 -3.50
C VAL A 166 23.31 -10.75 -4.02
N PHE A 167 24.30 -9.89 -3.80
CA PHE A 167 25.68 -10.06 -4.30
C PHE A 167 26.68 -10.53 -3.24
N GLY A 168 26.21 -10.87 -2.04
CA GLY A 168 27.01 -11.49 -0.98
C GLY A 168 27.71 -10.50 -0.05
N ALA A 169 27.45 -10.66 1.26
CA ALA A 169 27.98 -9.88 2.37
C ALA A 169 29.48 -10.08 2.68
N SER A 170 30.31 -10.45 1.69
CA SER A 170 31.69 -10.87 1.96
C SER A 170 32.69 -9.72 2.17
N LYS A 171 32.42 -8.49 1.69
CA LYS A 171 33.42 -7.40 1.78
C LYS A 171 33.42 -6.61 3.10
N LYS A 172 32.28 -6.43 3.78
CA LYS A 172 32.23 -5.60 5.00
C LYS A 172 32.76 -6.31 6.26
N LYS A 173 32.59 -7.64 6.37
CA LYS A 173 33.12 -8.40 7.52
C LYS A 173 34.66 -8.47 7.49
N SER A 174 35.26 -8.57 6.30
CA SER A 174 36.73 -8.59 6.13
C SER A 174 37.38 -7.23 6.43
N LEU A 175 36.77 -6.10 6.01
CA LEU A 175 37.29 -4.76 6.28
C LEU A 175 37.22 -4.37 7.77
N ALA A 176 36.14 -4.72 8.47
CA ALA A 176 36.03 -4.46 9.91
C ALA A 176 37.04 -5.28 10.74
N ILE A 177 37.26 -6.54 10.37
CA ILE A 177 38.27 -7.40 11.01
C ILE A 177 39.69 -6.90 10.70
N SER A 178 39.96 -6.43 9.48
CA SER A 178 41.28 -5.89 9.10
C SER A 178 41.59 -4.55 9.79
N GLN A 179 40.60 -3.67 10.00
CA GLN A 179 40.78 -2.42 10.75
C GLN A 179 40.96 -2.66 12.26
N MET A 180 40.28 -3.66 12.85
CA MET A 180 40.51 -4.07 14.24
C MET A 180 41.92 -4.64 14.43
N PHE A 181 42.41 -5.47 13.50
CA PHE A 181 43.78 -6.01 13.57
C PHE A 181 44.85 -4.92 13.45
N SER A 182 44.67 -3.95 12.55
CA SER A 182 45.60 -2.82 12.43
C SER A 182 45.63 -1.95 13.70
N ALA A 183 44.50 -1.73 14.38
CA ALA A 183 44.45 -0.96 15.62
C ALA A 183 45.16 -1.65 16.80
N THR A 184 45.18 -2.98 16.86
CA THR A 184 45.87 -3.74 17.91
C THR A 184 47.39 -3.80 17.70
N THR A 185 47.88 -3.58 16.47
CA THR A 185 49.32 -3.72 16.15
C THR A 185 50.13 -2.42 16.35
N VAL A 186 49.46 -1.27 16.60
CA VAL A 186 50.12 0.04 16.78
C VAL A 186 50.37 0.44 18.23
N ALA A 187 50.22 -0.48 19.19
CA ALA A 187 50.66 -0.26 20.56
C ALA A 187 51.97 -1.01 20.86
N PRO A 188 53.13 -0.41 20.58
CA PRO A 188 54.34 -0.71 21.33
C PRO A 188 54.71 0.46 22.25
N THR A 189 54.84 0.09 23.54
CA THR A 189 55.66 0.69 24.63
C THR A 189 55.49 2.16 24.97
#